data_AF-A0A0L7QYZ4-F1
#
_entry.id   AF-A0A0L7QYZ4-F1
#
_cell.length_a   1.000
_cell.length_b   1.000
_cell.length_c   1.000
_cell.angle_alpha   90.00
_cell.angle_beta   90.00
_cell.angle_gamma   90.00
#
_symmetry.space_group_name_H-M   'P 1'
#
loop_
_entity.id
_entity.type
_entity.pdbx_description
1 polymer ?
#
loop_
_entity_poly.entity_id
_entity_poly.type
_entity_poly.pdbx_seq_one_letter_code
_entity_poly.pdbx_strand_id
1 'polypeptide(L)'
;MEALSDDKYFVARQVHAECSVLPRDKCPQVLSDLMDTLLNPSKAIDDREDIDWCKWLMGNGRSPEEFAKQVSMYDNATTCGLVWTPNFVAYRCRTCAISPCMSLCTDCFKKGNHYGHDFNMFLSQAGGACDCGDASIIKESGFCDRHSPKAAVDKSAAPSNLMCVAEAMMPRIILRLIQHLRENCKVGGPDYEVAIQGADGFLTMLIDFNKMGALMRHVMTSALTNPQKYRELMDPSISTGQPEYDSYRQDSNKIYQNAVNSLTNPEPPDEYKECASLQEHLQHTTFLEELMFWTVVYEFPQKLVCLLLNMLPDLEYKEALTRAFVLHYSRISMMLERATNPETLSNKVVHVSVQLFSNESLALKMVDQLKLLHVMVITLKYMMSKTLIHNTLHDPDKNFHYVVDCERHVMKEHCYWPLVSDLNNVLSHKPIAVRFMSDDTLLEMWFDFLSMFQGMNVNQRELNEHVEYESNTYYAAFSAELEASAYPMWALVSHLRGPESVAFTRRVLSFCLTALQDWLDATHLTHPDVSDSLQVSFHFPLHRYFAVFMCQAVRRQGATLNELLPPTDMLHLLMMHPLRVQVSIF
;
A
#
# COMPACT_ATOMS: atom_id res chain seq x y z
N MET A 1 9.09 28.39 -35.87
CA MET A 1 8.91 28.20 -34.42
C MET A 1 8.22 29.41 -33.81
N GLU A 2 8.72 30.65 -33.98
CA GLU A 2 8.04 31.86 -33.48
C GLU A 2 6.60 32.04 -34.04
N ALA A 3 6.38 31.84 -35.34
CA ALA A 3 5.04 32.00 -35.94
C ALA A 3 3.98 30.95 -35.50
N LEU A 4 4.39 29.78 -35.00
CA LEU A 4 3.48 28.76 -34.43
C LEU A 4 3.18 29.02 -32.95
N SER A 5 4.10 29.70 -32.24
CA SER A 5 3.93 30.09 -30.84
C SER A 5 2.94 31.25 -30.68
N ASP A 6 2.89 32.16 -31.65
CA ASP A 6 1.98 33.32 -31.62
C ASP A 6 0.50 32.90 -31.69
N ASP A 7 0.20 31.82 -32.39
CA ASP A 7 -1.16 31.27 -32.49
C ASP A 7 -1.62 30.62 -31.17
N LYS A 8 -0.75 29.80 -30.55
CA LYS A 8 -1.02 29.19 -29.23
C LYS A 8 -1.29 30.23 -28.15
N TYR A 9 -0.49 31.29 -28.13
CA TYR A 9 -0.64 32.39 -27.19
C TYR A 9 -2.03 33.05 -27.31
N PHE A 10 -2.45 33.38 -28.53
CA PHE A 10 -3.72 34.06 -28.76
C PHE A 10 -4.92 33.18 -28.37
N VAL A 11 -4.90 31.92 -28.80
CA VAL A 11 -5.96 30.95 -28.49
C VAL A 11 -6.05 30.69 -26.99
N ALA A 12 -4.92 30.45 -26.31
CA ALA A 12 -4.91 30.21 -24.86
C ALA A 12 -5.44 31.41 -24.07
N ARG A 13 -5.14 32.64 -24.53
CA ARG A 13 -5.66 33.87 -23.92
C ARG A 13 -7.16 34.05 -24.15
N GLN A 14 -7.67 33.71 -25.33
CA GLN A 14 -9.10 33.72 -25.62
C GLN A 14 -9.84 32.70 -24.73
N VAL A 15 -9.34 31.46 -24.68
CA VAL A 15 -9.89 30.40 -23.82
C VAL A 15 -9.93 30.83 -22.37
N HIS A 16 -8.85 31.43 -21.85
CA HIS A 16 -8.82 31.94 -20.48
C HIS A 16 -9.86 33.03 -20.23
N ALA A 17 -10.04 33.96 -21.18
CA ALA A 17 -11.04 35.00 -21.08
C ALA A 17 -12.46 34.41 -21.01
N GLU A 18 -12.78 33.43 -21.85
CA GLU A 18 -14.08 32.75 -21.85
C GLU A 18 -14.32 31.94 -20.57
N CYS A 19 -13.34 31.14 -20.14
CA CYS A 19 -13.41 30.38 -18.87
C CYS A 19 -13.52 31.28 -17.64
N SER A 20 -13.02 32.53 -17.70
CA SER A 20 -13.08 33.47 -16.57
C SER A 20 -14.49 34.03 -16.32
N VAL A 21 -15.37 34.01 -17.33
CA VAL A 21 -16.74 34.57 -17.23
C VAL A 21 -17.80 33.48 -17.10
N LEU A 22 -17.51 32.26 -17.53
CA LEU A 22 -18.44 31.15 -17.44
C LEU A 22 -18.56 30.61 -16.00
N PRO A 23 -19.74 30.07 -15.64
CA PRO A 23 -19.87 29.23 -14.45
C PRO A 23 -18.85 28.09 -14.46
N ARG A 24 -18.32 27.70 -13.30
CA ARG A 24 -17.25 26.68 -13.17
C ARG A 24 -17.64 25.30 -13.71
N ASP A 25 -18.92 25.02 -13.82
CA ASP A 25 -19.52 23.79 -14.37
C ASP A 25 -19.65 23.81 -15.90
N LYS A 26 -19.33 24.93 -16.57
CA LYS A 26 -19.43 25.06 -18.02
C LYS A 26 -18.06 25.21 -18.67
N CYS A 27 -17.82 24.38 -19.68
CA CYS A 27 -16.65 24.48 -20.55
C CYS A 27 -17.00 25.36 -21.77
N PRO A 28 -16.18 26.35 -22.15
CA PRO A 28 -16.37 27.06 -23.41
C PRO A 28 -16.33 26.10 -24.60
N GLN A 29 -17.14 26.35 -25.63
CA GLN A 29 -17.21 25.48 -26.81
C GLN A 29 -15.84 25.38 -27.51
N VAL A 30 -15.13 26.51 -27.63
CA VAL A 30 -13.78 26.56 -28.23
C VAL A 30 -12.81 25.62 -27.50
N LEU A 31 -12.86 25.60 -26.16
CA LEU A 31 -12.04 24.70 -25.37
C LEU A 31 -12.48 23.23 -25.54
N SER A 32 -13.79 22.98 -25.62
CA SER A 32 -14.32 21.63 -25.85
C SER A 32 -13.84 21.05 -27.18
N ASP A 33 -13.93 21.82 -28.27
CA ASP A 33 -13.55 21.40 -29.62
C ASP A 33 -12.02 21.16 -29.71
N LEU A 34 -11.23 22.01 -29.05
CA LEU A 34 -9.78 21.81 -28.92
C LEU A 34 -9.47 20.52 -28.16
N MET A 35 -10.14 20.26 -27.04
CA MET A 35 -9.93 19.03 -26.27
C MET A 35 -10.35 17.77 -27.05
N ASP A 36 -11.40 17.83 -27.86
CA ASP A 36 -11.81 16.72 -28.76
C ASP A 36 -10.71 16.37 -29.78
N THR A 37 -9.93 17.38 -30.19
CA THR A 37 -8.85 17.22 -31.17
C THR A 37 -7.53 16.80 -30.52
N LEU A 38 -7.15 17.45 -29.42
CA LEU A 38 -5.87 17.27 -28.73
C LEU A 38 -5.83 15.98 -27.91
N LEU A 39 -6.96 15.58 -27.32
CA LEU A 39 -7.08 14.41 -26.46
C LEU A 39 -7.84 13.27 -27.15
N ASN A 40 -7.79 13.22 -28.48
CA ASN A 40 -8.43 12.16 -29.25
C ASN A 40 -7.70 10.82 -29.02
N PRO A 41 -8.41 9.74 -28.62
CA PRO A 41 -7.78 8.44 -28.38
C PRO A 41 -7.15 7.81 -29.64
N SER A 42 -7.59 8.22 -30.83
CA SER A 42 -7.03 7.74 -32.11
C SER A 42 -5.62 8.27 -32.39
N LYS A 43 -5.18 9.31 -31.66
CA LYS A 43 -3.82 9.89 -31.77
C LYS A 43 -2.92 9.28 -30.71
N ALA A 44 -1.61 9.22 -30.99
CA ALA A 44 -0.64 8.80 -29.99
C ALA A 44 -0.70 9.73 -28.77
N ILE A 45 -0.78 9.16 -27.56
CA ILE A 45 -0.85 9.96 -26.33
C ILE A 45 0.39 10.83 -26.12
N ASP A 46 1.54 10.41 -26.65
CA ASP A 46 2.83 11.11 -26.52
C ASP A 46 3.16 12.03 -27.71
N ASP A 47 2.14 12.45 -28.46
CA ASP A 47 2.33 13.46 -29.50
C ASP A 47 2.83 14.77 -28.87
N ARG A 48 4.01 15.22 -29.33
CA ARG A 48 4.71 16.37 -28.74
C ARG A 48 3.96 17.66 -28.94
N GLU A 49 3.27 17.83 -30.06
CA GLU A 49 2.57 19.05 -30.39
C GLU A 49 1.28 19.15 -29.57
N ASP A 50 0.56 18.05 -29.38
CA ASP A 50 -0.63 17.98 -28.52
C ASP A 50 -0.29 18.25 -27.05
N ILE A 51 0.79 17.65 -26.55
CA ILE A 51 1.29 17.90 -25.19
C ILE A 51 1.66 19.38 -25.02
N ASP A 52 2.36 19.96 -26.00
CA ASP A 52 2.73 21.38 -25.95
C ASP A 52 1.49 22.28 -25.97
N TRP A 53 0.49 21.99 -26.81
CA TRP A 53 -0.80 22.68 -26.81
C TRP A 53 -1.51 22.60 -25.45
N CYS A 54 -1.54 21.43 -24.82
CA CYS A 54 -2.13 21.27 -23.48
C CYS A 54 -1.44 22.18 -22.44
N LYS A 55 -0.10 22.25 -22.48
CA LYS A 55 0.69 23.12 -21.60
C LYS A 55 0.42 24.61 -21.86
N TRP A 56 0.31 25.02 -23.12
CA TRP A 56 0.00 26.41 -23.49
C TRP A 56 -1.42 26.83 -23.09
N LEU A 57 -2.41 25.97 -23.30
CA LEU A 57 -3.79 26.24 -22.87
C LEU A 57 -3.88 26.40 -21.36
N MET A 58 -3.23 25.53 -20.58
CA MET A 58 -3.14 25.69 -19.12
C MET A 58 -2.41 26.97 -18.70
N GLY A 59 -1.51 27.49 -19.53
CA GLY A 59 -0.74 28.70 -19.26
C GLY A 59 -1.54 30.01 -19.27
N ASN A 60 -2.83 29.98 -19.61
CA ASN A 60 -3.71 31.17 -19.70
C ASN A 60 -3.14 32.29 -20.58
N GLY A 61 -2.51 31.95 -21.70
CA GLY A 61 -1.83 32.93 -22.56
C GLY A 61 -0.50 33.41 -21.99
N ARG A 62 0.21 32.57 -21.23
CA ARG A 62 1.61 32.73 -20.82
C ARG A 62 2.38 31.46 -21.20
N SER A 63 3.71 31.55 -21.24
CA SER A 63 4.49 30.32 -21.37
C SER A 63 4.24 29.40 -20.17
N PRO A 64 4.36 28.07 -20.32
CA PRO A 64 4.20 27.13 -19.21
C PRO A 64 5.10 27.44 -18.01
N GLU A 65 6.33 27.90 -18.24
CA GLU A 65 7.27 28.29 -17.20
C GLU A 65 6.86 29.57 -16.46
N GLU A 66 6.34 30.56 -17.19
CA GLU A 66 5.82 31.80 -16.60
C GLU A 66 4.58 31.54 -15.76
N PHE A 67 3.68 30.69 -16.25
CA PHE A 67 2.49 30.29 -15.51
C PHE A 67 2.84 29.50 -14.26
N ALA A 68 3.76 28.52 -14.35
CA ALA A 68 4.24 27.77 -13.18
C ALA A 68 4.84 28.72 -12.11
N LYS A 69 5.64 29.70 -12.52
CA LYS A 69 6.16 30.73 -11.62
C LYS A 69 5.02 31.52 -10.96
N GLN A 70 4.04 31.97 -11.73
CA GLN A 70 2.87 32.70 -11.20
C GLN A 70 2.09 31.87 -10.17
N VAL A 71 1.81 30.59 -10.46
CA VAL A 71 1.10 29.69 -9.53
C VAL A 71 1.91 29.47 -8.25
N SER A 72 3.22 29.26 -8.37
CA SER A 72 4.11 29.01 -7.22
C SER A 72 4.22 30.20 -6.24
N MET A 73 3.93 31.43 -6.69
CA MET A 73 3.87 32.60 -5.80
C MET A 73 2.76 32.47 -4.74
N TYR A 74 1.71 31.73 -5.07
CA TYR A 74 0.57 31.47 -4.18
C TYR A 74 0.71 30.14 -3.41
N ASP A 75 1.79 29.37 -3.62
CA ASP A 75 1.98 28.08 -2.97
C ASP A 75 2.27 28.28 -1.48
N ASN A 76 1.34 27.89 -0.62
CA ASN A 76 1.46 27.94 0.83
C ASN A 76 1.78 26.56 1.44
N ALA A 77 2.28 25.61 0.62
CA ALA A 77 2.60 24.27 1.07
C ALA A 77 3.55 24.28 2.27
N THR A 78 3.10 23.69 3.36
CA THR A 78 3.86 23.48 4.59
C THR A 78 4.62 22.15 4.59
N THR A 79 4.47 21.34 3.54
CA THR A 79 5.11 20.03 3.38
C THR A 79 5.94 19.96 2.10
N CYS A 80 7.06 19.24 2.13
CA CYS A 80 7.95 19.13 0.98
C CYS A 80 7.40 18.25 -0.16
N GLY A 81 7.09 16.98 0.13
CA GLY A 81 6.54 16.06 -0.86
C GLY A 81 7.44 15.70 -2.04
N LEU A 82 8.74 16.01 -2.00
CA LEU A 82 9.67 15.62 -3.07
C LEU A 82 9.73 14.09 -3.15
N VAL A 83 9.27 13.51 -4.26
CA VAL A 83 9.42 12.09 -4.56
C VAL A 83 10.67 11.85 -5.39
N TRP A 84 11.40 10.78 -5.09
CA TRP A 84 12.59 10.38 -5.81
C TRP A 84 12.56 8.93 -6.27
N THR A 85 13.43 8.64 -7.23
CA THR A 85 13.66 7.32 -7.83
C THR A 85 14.81 6.59 -7.13
N PRO A 86 15.11 5.33 -7.48
CA PRO A 86 16.33 4.65 -7.03
C PRO A 86 17.60 5.48 -7.27
N ASN A 87 18.60 5.24 -6.44
CA ASN A 87 19.90 5.92 -6.38
C ASN A 87 19.83 7.40 -5.96
N PHE A 88 18.78 7.81 -5.23
CA PHE A 88 18.69 9.13 -4.64
C PHE A 88 19.30 9.17 -3.23
N VAL A 89 19.98 10.26 -2.89
CA VAL A 89 20.58 10.46 -1.55
C VAL A 89 19.56 11.10 -0.61
N ALA A 90 19.18 10.35 0.42
CA ALA A 90 18.25 10.76 1.45
C ALA A 90 18.87 10.64 2.86
N TYR A 91 18.23 11.29 3.83
CA TYR A 91 18.66 11.32 5.23
C TYR A 91 17.55 10.78 6.12
N ARG A 92 17.90 9.98 7.12
CA ARG A 92 16.97 9.55 8.18
C ARG A 92 17.51 9.98 9.53
N CYS A 93 16.81 10.91 10.17
CA CYS A 93 17.15 11.42 11.49
C CYS A 93 16.32 10.71 12.56
N ARG A 94 16.93 9.75 13.26
CA ARG A 94 16.27 8.92 14.29
C ARG A 94 15.81 9.75 15.49
N THR A 95 16.49 10.86 15.78
CA THR A 95 16.10 11.79 16.84
C THR A 95 14.80 12.55 16.53
N CYS A 96 14.63 12.99 15.28
CA CYS A 96 13.45 13.74 14.85
C CYS A 96 12.28 12.84 14.43
N ALA A 97 12.56 11.59 14.02
CA ALA A 97 11.58 10.63 13.56
C ALA A 97 10.49 10.36 14.62
N ILE A 98 9.23 10.30 14.17
CA ILE A 98 8.12 9.66 14.88
C ILE A 98 7.99 8.22 14.36
N SER A 99 8.05 8.03 13.04
CA SER A 99 8.07 6.72 12.39
C SER A 99 9.50 6.33 11.93
N PRO A 100 9.91 5.05 12.05
CA PRO A 100 11.23 4.57 11.64
C PRO A 100 11.48 4.67 10.12
N CYS A 101 10.42 4.77 9.31
CA CYS A 101 10.51 4.86 7.84
C CYS A 101 10.79 6.29 7.34
N MET A 102 10.79 7.28 8.24
CA MET A 102 10.93 8.69 7.91
C MET A 102 12.21 8.99 7.12
N SER A 103 12.08 9.80 6.07
CA SER A 103 13.15 10.18 5.15
C SER A 103 13.06 11.66 4.75
N LEU A 104 14.20 12.36 4.74
CA LEU A 104 14.33 13.75 4.32
C LEU A 104 15.20 13.84 3.07
N CYS A 105 14.80 14.72 2.14
CA CYS A 105 15.67 15.08 1.02
C CYS A 105 16.87 15.91 1.50
N THR A 106 17.93 15.96 0.68
CA THR A 106 19.17 16.70 1.00
C THR A 106 18.90 18.16 1.38
N ASP A 107 18.02 18.84 0.66
CA ASP A 107 17.70 20.25 0.91
C ASP A 107 16.97 20.46 2.24
N CYS A 108 15.99 19.61 2.56
CA CYS A 108 15.25 19.72 3.80
C CYS A 108 16.13 19.38 5.00
N PHE A 109 16.96 18.35 4.91
CA PHE A 109 17.89 18.00 5.97
C PHE A 109 18.91 19.13 6.23
N LYS A 110 19.51 19.71 5.18
CA LYS A 110 20.51 20.78 5.34
C LYS A 110 19.92 22.10 5.86
N LYS A 111 18.65 22.37 5.55
CA LYS A 111 17.93 23.60 5.97
C LYS A 111 17.09 23.40 7.22
N GLY A 112 17.06 22.20 7.79
CA GLY A 112 16.46 21.90 9.09
C GLY A 112 17.53 21.87 10.19
N ASN A 113 17.11 21.92 11.45
CA ASN A 113 18.04 21.82 12.58
C ASN A 113 18.22 20.36 13.01
N HIS A 114 19.32 19.74 12.57
CA HIS A 114 19.72 18.38 12.96
C HIS A 114 21.08 18.33 13.68
N TYR A 115 21.52 19.44 14.26
CA TYR A 115 22.81 19.50 14.95
C TYR A 115 22.81 18.61 16.20
N GLY A 116 23.80 17.72 16.31
CA GLY A 116 23.94 16.80 17.44
C GLY A 116 22.92 15.65 17.48
N HIS A 117 22.13 15.46 16.42
CA HIS A 117 21.16 14.36 16.33
C HIS A 117 21.81 13.06 15.83
N ASP A 118 21.16 11.94 16.13
CA ASP A 118 21.45 10.65 15.51
C ASP A 118 20.75 10.57 14.15
N PHE A 119 21.54 10.50 13.08
CA PHE A 119 21.04 10.33 11.72
C PHE A 119 21.98 9.47 10.89
N ASN A 120 21.45 8.92 9.79
CA ASN A 120 22.26 8.35 8.72
C ASN A 120 21.89 8.97 7.37
N MET A 121 22.90 9.02 6.49
CA MET A 121 22.72 9.26 5.07
C MET A 121 22.64 7.89 4.38
N PHE A 122 21.70 7.71 3.46
CA PHE A 122 21.55 6.47 2.72
C PHE A 122 21.22 6.73 1.25
N LEU A 123 21.61 5.78 0.40
CA LEU A 123 21.27 5.77 -1.01
C LEU A 123 20.00 4.93 -1.18
N SER A 124 18.87 5.56 -1.49
CA SER A 124 17.60 4.83 -1.64
C SER A 124 17.61 3.93 -2.87
N GLN A 125 17.33 2.64 -2.70
CA GLN A 125 17.27 1.65 -3.78
C GLN A 125 15.87 1.49 -4.38
N ALA A 126 14.80 1.89 -3.67
CA ALA A 126 13.41 1.62 -4.04
C ALA A 126 12.57 2.89 -4.30
N GLY A 127 13.19 4.08 -4.35
CA GLY A 127 12.50 5.37 -4.38
C GLY A 127 12.18 5.90 -2.98
N GLY A 128 11.42 7.00 -2.88
CA GLY A 128 10.96 7.54 -1.59
C GLY A 128 10.35 8.93 -1.74
N ALA A 129 9.78 9.46 -0.65
CA ALA A 129 9.31 10.83 -0.58
C ALA A 129 9.87 11.56 0.65
N CYS A 130 9.96 12.90 0.57
CA CYS A 130 10.43 13.74 1.65
C CYS A 130 9.31 14.02 2.66
N ASP A 131 9.51 13.62 3.91
CA ASP A 131 8.54 13.78 5.01
C ASP A 131 8.59 15.16 5.69
N CYS A 132 9.44 16.08 5.23
CA CYS A 132 9.60 17.39 5.85
C CYS A 132 8.26 18.17 5.84
N GLY A 133 7.82 18.60 7.02
CA GLY A 133 6.55 19.29 7.23
C GLY A 133 5.37 18.39 7.61
N ASP A 134 5.50 17.07 7.50
CA ASP A 134 4.47 16.13 7.98
C ASP A 134 4.65 15.86 9.48
N ALA A 135 3.88 16.60 10.30
CA ALA A 135 3.93 16.51 11.76
C ALA A 135 3.48 15.15 12.32
N SER A 136 2.91 14.28 11.47
CA SER A 136 2.57 12.90 11.86
C SER A 136 3.76 11.93 11.75
N ILE A 137 4.81 12.26 10.99
CA ILE A 137 5.94 11.37 10.69
C ILE A 137 7.27 11.90 11.25
N ILE A 138 7.44 13.22 11.36
CA ILE A 138 8.61 13.88 11.93
C ILE A 138 8.21 15.01 12.88
N LYS A 139 8.94 15.15 14.01
CA LYS A 139 8.74 16.25 14.97
C LYS A 139 8.99 17.60 14.29
N GLU A 140 8.18 18.61 14.63
CA GLU A 140 8.31 19.96 14.06
C GLU A 140 9.71 20.58 14.23
N SER A 141 10.46 20.18 15.27
CA SER A 141 11.85 20.60 15.48
C SER A 141 12.82 20.17 14.37
N GLY A 142 12.44 19.15 13.58
CA GLY A 142 13.19 18.67 12.42
C GLY A 142 12.71 19.22 11.08
N PHE A 143 11.73 20.13 11.07
CA PHE A 143 11.29 20.78 9.83
C PHE A 143 12.35 21.79 9.35
N CYS A 144 12.41 22.00 8.04
CA CYS A 144 13.18 23.11 7.48
C CYS A 144 12.35 24.40 7.47
N ASP A 145 13.02 25.54 7.34
CA ASP A 145 12.37 26.86 7.39
C ASP A 145 11.22 27.01 6.38
N ARG A 146 11.33 26.36 5.22
CA ARG A 146 10.34 26.40 4.14
C ARG A 146 9.08 25.56 4.41
N HIS A 147 9.20 24.47 5.16
CA HIS A 147 8.13 23.51 5.39
C HIS A 147 7.75 23.49 6.88
N SER A 148 7.61 24.69 7.44
CA SER A 148 7.16 24.90 8.81
C SER A 148 5.77 25.56 8.79
N PRO A 149 4.95 25.36 9.83
CA PRO A 149 3.64 26.03 9.94
C PRO A 149 3.74 27.57 9.85
N LYS A 150 4.90 28.14 10.18
CA LYS A 150 5.17 29.59 10.14
C LYS A 150 5.37 30.11 8.71
N ALA A 151 5.68 29.26 7.73
CA ALA A 151 5.90 29.66 6.35
C ALA A 151 4.62 30.02 5.58
N ALA A 152 3.44 29.66 6.12
CA ALA A 152 2.14 29.96 5.52
C ALA A 152 1.57 31.34 5.92
N VAL A 153 2.19 32.01 6.90
CA VAL A 153 1.74 33.33 7.38
C VAL A 153 2.20 34.41 6.38
N ASP A 154 1.28 35.27 5.92
CA ASP A 154 1.48 36.41 5.01
C ASP A 154 1.41 36.19 3.47
N LYS A 155 0.74 35.15 2.95
CA LYS A 155 0.48 35.04 1.49
C LYS A 155 -0.92 35.53 1.07
N SER A 156 -0.97 36.36 0.03
CA SER A 156 -2.22 36.82 -0.61
C SER A 156 -2.97 35.66 -1.27
N ALA A 157 -4.31 35.67 -1.22
CA ALA A 157 -5.13 34.69 -1.94
C ALA A 157 -4.95 34.82 -3.47
N ALA A 158 -4.96 33.69 -4.17
CA ALA A 158 -4.86 33.66 -5.62
C ALA A 158 -6.14 34.19 -6.30
N PRO A 159 -6.02 34.77 -7.51
CA PRO A 159 -7.20 35.15 -8.30
C PRO A 159 -8.11 33.94 -8.58
N SER A 160 -9.43 34.12 -8.45
CA SER A 160 -10.42 33.05 -8.57
C SER A 160 -10.52 32.42 -9.97
N ASN A 161 -10.03 33.11 -10.99
CA ASN A 161 -9.97 32.69 -12.38
C ASN A 161 -8.57 32.22 -12.81
N LEU A 162 -7.59 32.14 -11.91
CA LEU A 162 -6.25 31.70 -12.26
C LEU A 162 -6.24 30.24 -12.75
N MET A 163 -7.07 29.40 -12.16
CA MET A 163 -7.08 27.95 -12.42
C MET A 163 -8.24 27.49 -13.31
N CYS A 164 -9.11 28.38 -13.80
CA CYS A 164 -10.36 27.99 -14.46
C CYS A 164 -10.16 27.11 -15.72
N VAL A 165 -9.12 27.38 -16.53
CA VAL A 165 -8.80 26.55 -17.70
C VAL A 165 -8.30 25.18 -17.25
N ALA A 166 -7.41 25.12 -16.25
CA ALA A 166 -6.94 23.85 -15.69
C ALA A 166 -8.10 23.03 -15.08
N GLU A 167 -9.02 23.67 -14.34
CA GLU A 167 -10.22 23.05 -13.76
C GLU A 167 -11.12 22.40 -14.83
N ALA A 168 -11.25 23.05 -16.00
CA ALA A 168 -12.02 22.55 -17.13
C ALA A 168 -11.32 21.42 -17.90
N MET A 169 -10.00 21.51 -18.09
CA MET A 169 -9.24 20.55 -18.91
C MET A 169 -8.84 19.28 -18.16
N MET A 170 -8.51 19.38 -16.87
CA MET A 170 -7.88 18.29 -16.11
C MET A 170 -8.65 16.95 -16.14
N PRO A 171 -9.99 16.92 -16.02
CA PRO A 171 -10.74 15.67 -16.10
C PRO A 171 -10.55 14.92 -17.43
N ARG A 172 -10.50 15.64 -18.55
CA ARG A 172 -10.30 15.05 -19.88
C ARG A 172 -8.85 14.62 -20.11
N ILE A 173 -7.88 15.32 -19.53
CA ILE A 173 -6.46 14.91 -19.56
C ILE A 173 -6.28 13.59 -18.80
N ILE A 174 -6.87 13.45 -17.61
CA ILE A 174 -6.83 12.21 -16.83
C ILE A 174 -7.57 11.08 -17.57
N LEU A 175 -8.74 11.38 -18.15
CA LEU A 175 -9.48 10.44 -18.99
C LEU A 175 -8.61 9.90 -20.13
N ARG A 176 -7.86 10.77 -20.83
CA ARG A 176 -6.99 10.35 -21.93
C ARG A 176 -5.91 9.36 -21.48
N LEU A 177 -5.32 9.59 -20.30
CA LEU A 177 -4.36 8.65 -19.70
C LEU A 177 -5.02 7.29 -19.42
N ILE A 178 -6.19 7.27 -18.78
CA ILE A 178 -6.89 6.02 -18.47
C ILE A 178 -7.31 5.28 -19.75
N GLN A 179 -7.77 5.99 -20.77
CA GLN A 179 -8.06 5.43 -22.09
C GLN A 179 -6.85 4.74 -22.71
N HIS A 180 -5.67 5.37 -22.64
CA HIS A 180 -4.42 4.76 -23.09
C HIS A 180 -4.04 3.52 -22.29
N LEU A 181 -4.18 3.54 -20.95
CA LEU A 181 -3.94 2.38 -20.10
C LEU A 181 -4.91 1.23 -20.43
N ARG A 182 -6.19 1.52 -20.71
CA ARG A 182 -7.14 0.50 -21.18
C ARG A 182 -6.69 -0.13 -22.49
N GLU A 183 -6.43 0.68 -23.52
CA GLU A 183 -6.09 0.22 -24.88
C GLU A 183 -4.83 -0.65 -24.93
N ASN A 184 -3.86 -0.36 -24.07
CA ASN A 184 -2.59 -1.06 -24.03
C ASN A 184 -2.56 -2.20 -23.01
N CYS A 185 -3.68 -2.50 -22.36
CA CYS A 185 -3.82 -3.69 -21.52
C CYS A 185 -4.10 -4.92 -22.38
N LYS A 186 -3.08 -5.74 -22.65
CA LYS A 186 -3.25 -7.07 -23.24
C LYS A 186 -3.31 -8.12 -22.14
N VAL A 187 -4.44 -8.80 -22.02
CA VAL A 187 -4.61 -9.92 -21.08
C VAL A 187 -3.60 -11.03 -21.42
N GLY A 188 -2.68 -11.34 -20.49
CA GLY A 188 -1.72 -12.43 -20.63
C GLY A 188 -0.42 -12.14 -21.39
N GLY A 189 -0.05 -10.87 -21.61
CA GLY A 189 1.21 -10.49 -22.26
C GLY A 189 2.08 -9.51 -21.44
N PRO A 190 3.42 -9.60 -21.50
CA PRO A 190 4.36 -8.81 -20.67
C PRO A 190 4.62 -7.37 -21.19
N ASP A 191 3.64 -6.70 -21.81
CA ASP A 191 3.85 -5.44 -22.55
C ASP A 191 3.56 -4.16 -21.74
N TYR A 192 3.42 -4.24 -20.41
CA TYR A 192 3.09 -3.06 -19.60
C TYR A 192 4.17 -1.98 -19.61
N GLU A 193 5.44 -2.35 -19.80
CA GLU A 193 6.52 -1.38 -19.96
C GLU A 193 6.32 -0.53 -21.22
N VAL A 194 5.84 -1.14 -22.32
CA VAL A 194 5.55 -0.44 -23.58
C VAL A 194 4.41 0.55 -23.41
N ALA A 195 3.35 0.16 -22.69
CA ALA A 195 2.22 1.04 -22.39
C ALA A 195 2.68 2.32 -21.66
N ILE A 196 3.53 2.15 -20.64
CA ILE A 196 4.02 3.27 -19.81
C ILE A 196 5.06 4.11 -20.56
N GLN A 197 5.97 3.48 -21.31
CA GLN A 197 6.91 4.17 -22.20
C GLN A 197 6.19 4.97 -23.29
N GLY A 198 5.10 4.42 -23.83
CA GLY A 198 4.27 5.10 -24.82
C GLY A 198 3.51 6.31 -24.29
N ALA A 199 3.49 6.56 -22.97
CA ALA A 199 2.90 7.73 -22.32
C ALA A 199 3.93 8.57 -21.55
N ASP A 200 5.22 8.42 -21.86
CA ASP A 200 6.33 8.97 -21.08
C ASP A 200 6.28 10.51 -20.93
N GLY A 201 6.14 11.22 -22.04
CA GLY A 201 6.00 12.67 -22.09
C GLY A 201 4.67 13.15 -21.51
N PHE A 202 3.58 12.42 -21.71
CA PHE A 202 2.26 12.75 -21.14
C PHE A 202 2.26 12.65 -19.60
N LEU A 203 2.82 11.58 -19.05
CA LEU A 203 3.01 11.42 -17.60
C LEU A 203 3.95 12.49 -17.04
N THR A 204 5.00 12.85 -17.80
CA THR A 204 5.92 13.93 -17.43
C THR A 204 5.20 15.28 -17.37
N MET A 205 4.31 15.57 -18.32
CA MET A 205 3.46 16.77 -18.29
C MET A 205 2.59 16.83 -17.04
N LEU A 206 1.91 15.74 -16.66
CA LEU A 206 1.10 15.67 -15.44
C LEU A 206 1.94 15.89 -14.17
N ILE A 207 3.13 15.29 -14.11
CA ILE A 207 4.08 15.49 -13.01
C ILE A 207 4.53 16.96 -12.94
N ASP A 208 4.78 17.60 -14.08
CA ASP A 208 5.17 19.01 -14.14
C ASP A 208 4.03 19.95 -13.73
N PHE A 209 2.78 19.63 -14.06
CA PHE A 209 1.62 20.35 -13.52
C PHE A 209 1.56 20.24 -12.00
N ASN A 210 1.73 19.04 -11.43
CA ASN A 210 1.77 18.87 -9.98
C ASN A 210 2.88 19.70 -9.30
N LYS A 211 4.05 19.87 -9.96
CA LYS A 211 5.16 20.70 -9.44
C LYS A 211 4.85 22.20 -9.39
N MET A 212 3.76 22.67 -10.01
CA MET A 212 3.40 24.10 -10.00
C MET A 212 3.00 24.61 -8.61
N GLY A 213 2.57 23.73 -7.69
CA GLY A 213 2.23 24.08 -6.31
C GLY A 213 0.82 23.66 -5.89
N ALA A 214 0.40 24.07 -4.69
CA ALA A 214 -0.83 23.61 -4.06
C ALA A 214 -2.10 23.86 -4.90
N LEU A 215 -2.18 24.97 -5.65
CA LEU A 215 -3.36 25.26 -6.47
C LEU A 215 -3.56 24.25 -7.60
N MET A 216 -2.49 23.88 -8.31
CA MET A 216 -2.60 22.89 -9.39
C MET A 216 -2.86 21.49 -8.82
N ARG A 217 -2.24 21.16 -7.68
CA ARG A 217 -2.58 19.93 -6.95
C ARG A 217 -4.07 19.85 -6.63
N HIS A 218 -4.65 20.92 -6.10
CA HIS A 218 -6.08 20.93 -5.79
C HIS A 218 -6.96 20.69 -7.03
N VAL A 219 -6.59 21.26 -8.19
CA VAL A 219 -7.29 21.00 -9.46
C VAL A 219 -7.20 19.53 -9.87
N MET A 220 -5.99 18.95 -9.79
CA MET A 220 -5.76 17.54 -10.10
C MET A 220 -6.51 16.63 -9.12
N THR A 221 -6.49 16.92 -7.83
CA THR A 221 -7.26 16.24 -6.77
C THR A 221 -8.74 16.26 -7.11
N SER A 222 -9.31 17.44 -7.34
CA SER A 222 -10.73 17.61 -7.69
C SER A 222 -11.12 16.82 -8.94
N ALA A 223 -10.24 16.71 -9.93
CA ALA A 223 -10.51 15.90 -11.10
C ALA A 223 -10.43 14.39 -10.79
N LEU A 224 -9.40 13.96 -10.06
CA LEU A 224 -9.15 12.55 -9.74
C LEU A 224 -10.20 11.93 -8.80
N THR A 225 -10.72 12.71 -7.85
CA THR A 225 -11.58 12.22 -6.75
C THR A 225 -13.07 12.47 -6.96
N ASN A 226 -13.49 13.18 -8.02
CA ASN A 226 -14.89 13.56 -8.22
C ASN A 226 -15.71 12.43 -8.89
N PRO A 227 -16.71 11.83 -8.19
CA PRO A 227 -17.47 10.71 -8.74
C PRO A 227 -18.43 11.09 -9.86
N GLN A 228 -18.91 12.33 -9.87
CA GLN A 228 -19.80 12.82 -10.93
C GLN A 228 -19.04 12.97 -12.24
N LYS A 229 -17.86 13.61 -12.22
CA LYS A 229 -17.00 13.75 -13.40
C LYS A 229 -16.59 12.39 -13.96
N TYR A 230 -16.23 11.45 -13.09
CA TYR A 230 -15.93 10.08 -13.49
C TYR A 230 -17.13 9.43 -14.19
N ARG A 231 -18.32 9.47 -13.57
CA ARG A 231 -19.54 8.89 -14.16
C ARG A 231 -19.87 9.49 -15.53
N GLU A 232 -19.89 10.82 -15.64
CA GLU A 232 -20.23 11.53 -16.87
C GLU A 232 -19.29 11.18 -18.03
N LEU A 233 -18.00 11.02 -17.75
CA LEU A 233 -16.97 10.74 -18.76
C LEU A 233 -16.80 9.24 -19.04
N MET A 234 -17.02 8.38 -18.05
CA MET A 234 -16.69 6.94 -18.13
C MET A 234 -17.90 6.04 -18.38
N ASP A 235 -19.13 6.48 -18.11
CA ASP A 235 -20.32 5.67 -18.34
C ASP A 235 -20.65 5.55 -19.84
N PRO A 236 -20.51 4.35 -20.45
CA PRO A 236 -20.72 4.17 -21.88
C PRO A 236 -22.20 4.28 -22.30
N SER A 237 -23.14 4.34 -21.36
CA SER A 237 -24.57 4.54 -21.65
C SER A 237 -24.94 6.00 -21.94
N ILE A 238 -24.10 6.95 -21.54
CA ILE A 238 -24.29 8.38 -21.76
C ILE A 238 -23.75 8.73 -23.16
N SER A 239 -24.58 9.17 -24.09
CA SER A 239 -24.12 9.57 -25.43
C SER A 239 -23.39 10.91 -25.40
N THR A 240 -22.28 10.99 -26.13
CA THR A 240 -21.52 12.23 -26.35
C THR A 240 -22.02 13.04 -27.55
N GLY A 241 -22.99 12.50 -28.31
CA GLY A 241 -23.42 13.08 -29.58
C GLY A 241 -22.46 12.80 -30.75
N GLN A 242 -21.35 12.07 -30.52
CA GLN A 242 -20.38 11.66 -31.53
C GLN A 242 -20.38 10.13 -31.66
N PRO A 243 -21.02 9.55 -32.71
CA PRO A 243 -21.23 8.10 -32.82
C PRO A 243 -19.94 7.27 -32.81
N GLU A 244 -18.87 7.76 -33.47
CA GLU A 244 -17.57 7.07 -33.52
C GLU A 244 -16.93 7.00 -32.13
N TYR A 245 -16.97 8.11 -31.38
CA TYR A 245 -16.43 8.17 -30.02
C TYR A 245 -17.27 7.36 -29.03
N ASP A 246 -18.60 7.36 -29.16
CA ASP A 246 -19.49 6.52 -28.37
C ASP A 246 -19.20 5.02 -28.59
N SER A 247 -18.96 4.60 -29.84
CA SER A 247 -18.52 3.24 -30.15
C SER A 247 -17.18 2.90 -29.50
N TYR A 248 -16.20 3.80 -29.62
CA TYR A 248 -14.89 3.66 -28.98
C TYR A 248 -15.02 3.50 -27.44
N ARG A 249 -15.87 4.31 -26.78
CA ARG A 249 -16.09 4.22 -25.33
C ARG A 249 -16.66 2.88 -24.90
N GLN A 250 -17.56 2.30 -25.70
CA GLN A 250 -18.09 0.96 -25.45
C GLN A 250 -16.99 -0.11 -25.53
N ASP A 251 -16.13 -0.04 -26.55
CA ASP A 251 -15.04 -1.01 -26.71
C ASP A 251 -13.96 -0.85 -25.64
N SER A 252 -13.58 0.38 -25.32
CA SER A 252 -12.68 0.71 -24.21
C SER A 252 -13.24 0.20 -22.87
N ASN A 253 -14.55 0.33 -22.64
CA ASN A 253 -15.19 -0.23 -21.45
C ASN A 253 -15.18 -1.76 -21.42
N LYS A 254 -15.33 -2.45 -22.55
CA LYS A 254 -15.19 -3.92 -22.60
C LYS A 254 -13.80 -4.36 -22.18
N ILE A 255 -12.75 -3.66 -22.62
CA ILE A 255 -11.37 -3.95 -22.22
C ILE A 255 -11.21 -3.79 -20.71
N TYR A 256 -11.70 -2.69 -20.15
CA TYR A 256 -11.70 -2.45 -18.72
C TYR A 256 -12.44 -3.56 -17.93
N GLN A 257 -13.65 -3.95 -18.36
CA GLN A 257 -14.40 -5.01 -17.70
C GLN A 257 -13.67 -6.36 -17.75
N ASN A 258 -13.05 -6.69 -18.89
CA ASN A 258 -12.24 -7.89 -19.02
C ASN A 258 -11.03 -7.88 -18.08
N ALA A 259 -10.35 -6.73 -17.95
CA ALA A 259 -9.24 -6.58 -17.02
C ALA A 259 -9.70 -6.74 -15.57
N VAL A 260 -10.78 -6.08 -15.16
CA VAL A 260 -11.35 -6.20 -13.81
C VAL A 260 -11.70 -7.65 -13.48
N ASN A 261 -12.33 -8.36 -14.42
CA ASN A 261 -12.72 -9.76 -14.25
C ASN A 261 -11.53 -10.74 -14.24
N SER A 262 -10.33 -10.31 -14.66
CA SER A 262 -9.12 -11.15 -14.64
C SER A 262 -8.42 -11.18 -13.26
N LEU A 263 -8.75 -10.23 -12.39
CA LEU A 263 -8.16 -10.04 -11.06
C LEU A 263 -9.25 -10.02 -9.98
N THR A 264 -9.98 -11.13 -9.88
CA THR A 264 -11.10 -11.31 -8.94
C THR A 264 -10.63 -11.77 -7.57
N ASN A 265 -11.11 -11.13 -6.51
CA ASN A 265 -10.88 -11.63 -5.16
C ASN A 265 -11.55 -13.00 -4.95
N PRO A 266 -11.03 -13.84 -4.04
CA PRO A 266 -11.80 -14.97 -3.53
C PRO A 266 -13.08 -14.50 -2.85
N GLU A 267 -14.06 -15.41 -2.74
CA GLU A 267 -15.25 -15.14 -1.95
C GLU A 267 -14.85 -14.86 -0.48
N PRO A 268 -15.19 -13.69 0.07
CA PRO A 268 -14.87 -13.36 1.44
C PRO A 268 -15.74 -14.16 2.42
N PRO A 269 -15.30 -14.31 3.68
CA PRO A 269 -16.16 -14.85 4.73
C PRO A 269 -17.47 -14.05 4.82
N ASP A 270 -18.57 -14.71 5.19
CA ASP A 270 -19.93 -14.11 5.17
C ASP A 270 -20.00 -12.76 5.88
N GLU A 271 -19.30 -12.63 7.02
CA GLU A 271 -19.23 -11.41 7.83
C GLU A 271 -18.59 -10.21 7.11
N TYR A 272 -17.79 -10.46 6.08
CA TYR A 272 -17.03 -9.45 5.33
C TYR A 272 -17.46 -9.31 3.87
N LYS A 273 -18.59 -9.91 3.47
CA LYS A 273 -19.15 -9.79 2.10
C LYS A 273 -19.43 -8.35 1.67
N GLU A 274 -19.82 -7.49 2.62
CA GLU A 274 -20.07 -6.06 2.38
C GLU A 274 -18.79 -5.21 2.38
N CYS A 275 -17.61 -5.80 2.66
CA CYS A 275 -16.35 -5.08 2.62
C CYS A 275 -15.90 -4.88 1.17
N ALA A 276 -15.98 -3.65 0.67
CA ALA A 276 -15.66 -3.30 -0.73
C ALA A 276 -14.30 -3.84 -1.20
N SER A 277 -13.27 -3.82 -0.34
CA SER A 277 -11.93 -4.33 -0.66
C SER A 277 -11.85 -5.83 -0.89
N LEU A 278 -12.84 -6.58 -0.39
CA LEU A 278 -12.90 -8.04 -0.42
C LEU A 278 -14.00 -8.56 -1.35
N GLN A 279 -14.85 -7.69 -1.88
CA GLN A 279 -15.87 -8.07 -2.86
C GLN A 279 -15.22 -8.69 -4.10
N GLU A 280 -15.88 -9.71 -4.64
CA GLU A 280 -15.49 -10.41 -5.87
C GLU A 280 -15.39 -9.43 -7.04
N HIS A 281 -16.42 -8.59 -7.21
CA HIS A 281 -16.55 -7.62 -8.28
C HIS A 281 -16.06 -6.24 -7.82
N LEU A 282 -15.15 -5.65 -8.58
CA LEU A 282 -14.60 -4.32 -8.31
C LEU A 282 -15.38 -3.27 -9.08
N GLN A 283 -15.86 -2.24 -8.38
CA GLN A 283 -16.51 -1.10 -9.00
C GLN A 283 -15.78 0.19 -8.63
N HIS A 284 -15.18 0.83 -9.63
CA HIS A 284 -14.61 2.16 -9.47
C HIS A 284 -15.68 3.24 -9.63
N THR A 285 -15.57 4.26 -8.80
CA THR A 285 -16.43 5.44 -8.76
C THR A 285 -15.68 6.72 -9.07
N THR A 286 -14.34 6.70 -9.06
CA THR A 286 -13.48 7.85 -9.34
C THR A 286 -12.34 7.46 -10.28
N PHE A 287 -11.74 8.46 -10.94
CA PHE A 287 -10.55 8.23 -11.77
C PHE A 287 -9.37 7.73 -10.94
N LEU A 288 -9.23 8.17 -9.68
CA LEU A 288 -8.16 7.74 -8.80
C LEU A 288 -8.24 6.25 -8.48
N GLU A 289 -9.44 5.74 -8.21
CA GLU A 289 -9.65 4.31 -7.95
C GLU A 289 -9.27 3.48 -9.18
N GLU A 290 -9.72 3.87 -10.37
CA GLU A 290 -9.34 3.15 -11.60
C GLU A 290 -7.84 3.31 -11.92
N LEU A 291 -7.23 4.46 -11.66
CA LEU A 291 -5.80 4.65 -11.88
C LEU A 291 -4.97 3.77 -10.93
N MET A 292 -5.44 3.58 -9.69
CA MET A 292 -4.87 2.62 -8.75
C MET A 292 -5.02 1.19 -9.27
N PHE A 293 -6.18 0.82 -9.82
CA PHE A 293 -6.37 -0.47 -10.48
C PHE A 293 -5.34 -0.73 -11.58
N TRP A 294 -5.15 0.21 -12.50
CA TRP A 294 -4.16 0.09 -13.57
C TRP A 294 -2.72 0.02 -13.03
N THR A 295 -2.43 0.69 -11.92
CA THR A 295 -1.14 0.57 -11.24
C THR A 295 -0.92 -0.86 -10.72
N VAL A 296 -1.97 -1.54 -10.23
CA VAL A 296 -1.88 -2.95 -9.83
C VAL A 296 -1.74 -3.87 -11.05
N VAL A 297 -2.58 -3.71 -12.07
CA VAL A 297 -2.52 -4.52 -13.29
C VAL A 297 -1.16 -4.43 -13.98
N TYR A 298 -0.52 -3.26 -13.93
CA TYR A 298 0.80 -3.01 -14.51
C TYR A 298 1.97 -3.17 -13.53
N GLU A 299 1.76 -3.87 -12.41
CA GLU A 299 2.85 -4.24 -11.49
C GLU A 299 3.65 -3.02 -10.98
N PHE A 300 2.92 -1.98 -10.59
CA PHE A 300 3.43 -0.74 -9.99
C PHE A 300 4.49 -0.04 -10.85
N PRO A 301 4.12 0.46 -12.05
CA PRO A 301 5.08 1.07 -12.96
C PRO A 301 5.59 2.39 -12.40
N GLN A 302 6.92 2.58 -12.44
CA GLN A 302 7.62 3.63 -11.69
C GLN A 302 7.11 5.05 -12.00
N LYS A 303 6.86 5.40 -13.26
CA LYS A 303 6.36 6.75 -13.61
C LYS A 303 4.94 7.01 -13.10
N LEU A 304 4.08 6.00 -13.14
CA LEU A 304 2.71 6.12 -12.62
C LEU A 304 2.72 6.22 -11.10
N VAL A 305 3.51 5.38 -10.43
CA VAL A 305 3.75 5.48 -8.97
C VAL A 305 4.30 6.85 -8.60
N CYS A 306 5.25 7.38 -9.38
CA CYS A 306 5.80 8.72 -9.18
C CYS A 306 4.73 9.81 -9.29
N LEU A 307 3.83 9.74 -10.29
CA LEU A 307 2.70 10.66 -10.40
C LEU A 307 1.78 10.59 -9.17
N LEU A 308 1.39 9.38 -8.76
CA LEU A 308 0.51 9.18 -7.60
C LEU A 308 1.13 9.69 -6.30
N LEU A 309 2.39 9.37 -6.03
CA LEU A 309 3.06 9.76 -4.79
C LEU A 309 3.39 11.26 -4.74
N ASN A 310 3.65 11.90 -5.87
CA ASN A 310 3.98 13.33 -5.92
C ASN A 310 2.80 14.26 -5.55
N MET A 311 1.58 13.71 -5.55
CA MET A 311 0.35 14.40 -5.18
C MET A 311 0.05 14.35 -3.68
N LEU A 312 0.78 13.53 -2.89
CA LEU A 312 0.59 13.35 -1.45
C LEU A 312 0.62 14.60 -0.56
N PRO A 313 1.27 15.73 -0.94
CA PRO A 313 1.15 16.98 -0.19
C PRO A 313 -0.28 17.52 -0.08
N ASP A 314 -1.18 17.14 -1.00
CA ASP A 314 -2.61 17.43 -0.88
C ASP A 314 -3.26 16.38 0.03
N LEU A 315 -3.82 16.83 1.17
CA LEU A 315 -4.36 15.93 2.19
C LEU A 315 -5.65 15.24 1.76
N GLU A 316 -6.49 15.91 0.97
CA GLU A 316 -7.72 15.32 0.43
C GLU A 316 -7.34 14.20 -0.56
N TYR A 317 -6.34 14.47 -1.40
CA TYR A 317 -5.78 13.46 -2.28
C TYR A 317 -5.13 12.30 -1.52
N LYS A 318 -4.30 12.57 -0.51
CA LYS A 318 -3.61 11.54 0.28
C LYS A 318 -4.60 10.57 0.92
N GLU A 319 -5.70 11.10 1.46
CA GLU A 319 -6.78 10.26 1.96
C GLU A 319 -7.42 9.44 0.83
N ALA A 320 -7.83 10.07 -0.27
CA ALA A 320 -8.48 9.38 -1.38
C ALA A 320 -7.60 8.28 -2.00
N LEU A 321 -6.30 8.53 -2.17
CA LEU A 321 -5.34 7.54 -2.67
C LEU A 321 -5.18 6.39 -1.68
N THR A 322 -5.14 6.67 -0.38
CA THR A 322 -5.07 5.63 0.65
C THR A 322 -6.31 4.74 0.62
N ARG A 323 -7.50 5.33 0.48
CA ARG A 323 -8.76 4.59 0.32
C ARG A 323 -8.75 3.73 -0.95
N ALA A 324 -8.30 4.28 -2.07
CA ALA A 324 -8.15 3.56 -3.32
C ALA A 324 -7.16 2.39 -3.17
N PHE A 325 -6.02 2.58 -2.50
CA PHE A 325 -5.07 1.50 -2.24
C PHE A 325 -5.68 0.38 -1.39
N VAL A 326 -6.43 0.73 -0.33
CA VAL A 326 -7.14 -0.24 0.51
C VAL A 326 -8.22 -0.99 -0.27
N LEU A 327 -8.96 -0.34 -1.18
CA LEU A 327 -9.92 -0.98 -2.07
C LEU A 327 -9.28 -2.09 -2.93
N HIS A 328 -8.01 -1.92 -3.31
CA HIS A 328 -7.28 -2.86 -4.15
C HIS A 328 -6.42 -3.86 -3.38
N TYR A 329 -6.35 -3.75 -2.05
CA TYR A 329 -5.34 -4.45 -1.24
C TYR A 329 -5.34 -5.97 -1.42
N SER A 330 -6.53 -6.60 -1.42
CA SER A 330 -6.64 -8.05 -1.65
C SER A 330 -6.18 -8.46 -3.06
N ARG A 331 -6.41 -7.62 -4.07
CA ARG A 331 -6.00 -7.86 -5.46
C ARG A 331 -4.49 -7.68 -5.67
N ILE A 332 -3.85 -6.78 -4.91
CA ILE A 332 -2.39 -6.67 -4.86
C ILE A 332 -1.76 -8.00 -4.43
N SER A 333 -2.37 -8.72 -3.49
CA SER A 333 -1.89 -10.04 -3.06
C SER A 333 -1.92 -11.08 -4.17
N MET A 334 -2.98 -11.07 -4.99
CA MET A 334 -3.12 -11.98 -6.13
C MET A 334 -2.13 -11.67 -7.25
N MET A 335 -1.82 -10.38 -7.45
CA MET A 335 -0.76 -9.95 -8.36
C MET A 335 0.60 -10.45 -7.86
N LEU A 336 0.91 -10.28 -6.56
CA LEU A 336 2.16 -10.74 -5.95
C LEU A 336 2.34 -12.27 -6.05
N GLU A 337 1.27 -13.05 -5.89
CA GLU A 337 1.28 -14.51 -6.02
C GLU A 337 1.69 -14.97 -7.43
N ARG A 338 1.31 -14.21 -8.47
CA ARG A 338 1.52 -14.53 -9.89
C ARG A 338 2.79 -13.88 -10.48
N ALA A 339 3.48 -13.06 -9.69
CA ALA A 339 4.59 -12.24 -10.16
C ALA A 339 5.78 -13.09 -10.62
N THR A 340 6.40 -12.71 -11.74
CA THR A 340 7.61 -13.36 -12.27
C THR A 340 8.89 -12.88 -11.59
N ASN A 341 8.88 -11.66 -11.04
CA ASN A 341 9.96 -11.09 -10.23
C ASN A 341 9.39 -10.52 -8.92
N PRO A 342 9.08 -11.39 -7.93
CA PRO A 342 8.45 -11.00 -6.68
C PRO A 342 9.26 -10.01 -5.86
N GLU A 343 10.60 -10.10 -5.84
CA GLU A 343 11.45 -9.21 -5.06
C GLU A 343 11.31 -7.74 -5.51
N THR A 344 11.42 -7.49 -6.82
CA THR A 344 11.32 -6.11 -7.36
C THR A 344 9.91 -5.55 -7.14
N LEU A 345 8.88 -6.37 -7.39
CA LEU A 345 7.49 -5.96 -7.23
C LEU A 345 7.15 -5.69 -5.77
N SER A 346 7.60 -6.54 -4.86
CA SER A 346 7.43 -6.40 -3.42
C SER A 346 7.97 -5.07 -2.91
N ASN A 347 9.17 -4.69 -3.33
CA ASN A 347 9.77 -3.41 -2.98
C ASN A 347 8.96 -2.21 -3.50
N LYS A 348 8.40 -2.30 -4.72
CA LYS A 348 7.53 -1.25 -5.28
C LYS A 348 6.23 -1.09 -4.51
N VAL A 349 5.59 -2.20 -4.13
CA VAL A 349 4.36 -2.20 -3.33
C VAL A 349 4.62 -1.56 -1.96
N VAL A 350 5.65 -2.04 -1.25
CA VAL A 350 6.03 -1.51 0.07
C VAL A 350 6.39 -0.04 -0.01
N HIS A 351 7.07 0.39 -1.08
CA HIS A 351 7.39 1.80 -1.27
C HIS A 351 6.13 2.69 -1.33
N VAL A 352 5.05 2.23 -1.95
CA VAL A 352 3.78 2.98 -1.95
C VAL A 352 3.10 2.92 -0.58
N SER A 353 2.91 1.71 -0.03
CA SER A 353 2.13 1.51 1.19
C SER A 353 2.73 2.23 2.41
N VAL A 354 4.06 2.29 2.54
CA VAL A 354 4.70 3.02 3.65
C VAL A 354 4.39 4.52 3.60
N GLN A 355 4.21 5.12 2.42
CA GLN A 355 3.83 6.53 2.30
C GLN A 355 2.38 6.79 2.74
N LEU A 356 1.52 5.76 2.64
CA LEU A 356 0.09 5.84 2.94
C LEU A 356 -0.20 5.50 4.40
N PHE A 357 0.42 4.45 4.95
CA PHE A 357 0.11 3.90 6.28
C PHE A 357 1.00 4.41 7.42
N SER A 358 2.05 5.20 7.13
CA SER A 358 2.90 5.77 8.19
C SER A 358 2.23 6.88 9.01
N ASN A 359 1.16 7.50 8.50
CA ASN A 359 0.40 8.50 9.24
C ASN A 359 -0.62 7.79 10.15
N GLU A 360 -0.42 7.86 11.48
CA GLU A 360 -1.28 7.20 12.48
C GLU A 360 -2.77 7.55 12.30
N SER A 361 -3.09 8.84 12.13
CA SER A 361 -4.49 9.30 12.05
C SER A 361 -5.20 8.77 10.82
N LEU A 362 -4.51 8.74 9.68
CA LEU A 362 -5.05 8.24 8.42
C LEU A 362 -5.14 6.72 8.44
N ALA A 363 -4.11 6.02 8.92
CA ALA A 363 -4.13 4.58 9.07
C ALA A 363 -5.27 4.13 10.00
N LEU A 364 -5.46 4.79 11.15
CA LEU A 364 -6.55 4.51 12.08
C LEU A 364 -7.92 4.74 11.41
N LYS A 365 -8.05 5.82 10.62
CA LYS A 365 -9.27 6.07 9.83
C LYS A 365 -9.55 4.94 8.84
N MET A 366 -8.54 4.37 8.19
CA MET A 366 -8.71 3.22 7.29
C MET A 366 -9.12 1.94 8.06
N VAL A 367 -8.57 1.74 9.27
CA VAL A 367 -8.96 0.63 10.14
C VAL A 367 -10.44 0.73 10.51
N ASP A 368 -10.91 1.89 10.92
CA ASP A 368 -12.29 2.07 11.38
C ASP A 368 -13.30 2.11 10.23
N GLN A 369 -12.97 2.76 9.10
CA GLN A 369 -13.91 2.97 8.00
C GLN A 369 -13.88 1.87 6.93
N LEU A 370 -12.71 1.27 6.68
CA LEU A 370 -12.50 0.29 5.60
C LEU A 370 -12.06 -1.07 6.11
N LYS A 371 -12.09 -1.30 7.44
CA LYS A 371 -11.71 -2.57 8.07
C LYS A 371 -10.30 -3.02 7.71
N LEU A 372 -9.36 -2.08 7.56
CA LEU A 372 -8.00 -2.35 7.05
C LEU A 372 -7.31 -3.56 7.71
N LEU A 373 -7.37 -3.69 9.05
CA LEU A 373 -6.78 -4.84 9.75
C LEU A 373 -7.39 -6.18 9.30
N HIS A 374 -8.70 -6.23 9.11
CA HIS A 374 -9.40 -7.44 8.69
C HIS A 374 -9.03 -7.77 7.24
N VAL A 375 -9.02 -6.76 6.36
CA VAL A 375 -8.58 -6.92 4.97
C VAL A 375 -7.15 -7.50 4.95
N MET A 376 -6.21 -6.93 5.70
CA MET A 376 -4.82 -7.41 5.76
C MET A 376 -4.72 -8.87 6.23
N VAL A 377 -5.38 -9.23 7.34
CA VAL A 377 -5.32 -10.58 7.91
C VAL A 377 -6.02 -11.61 7.01
N ILE A 378 -7.19 -11.28 6.46
CA ILE A 378 -7.93 -12.17 5.53
C ILE A 378 -7.10 -12.42 4.28
N THR A 379 -6.49 -11.38 3.71
CA THR A 379 -5.67 -11.51 2.52
C THR A 379 -4.42 -12.37 2.78
N LEU A 380 -3.73 -12.18 3.92
CA LEU A 380 -2.60 -13.02 4.34
C LEU A 380 -3.03 -14.49 4.53
N LYS A 381 -4.13 -14.72 5.26
CA LYS A 381 -4.69 -16.07 5.51
C LYS A 381 -5.04 -16.77 4.20
N TYR A 382 -5.67 -16.06 3.26
CA TYR A 382 -6.00 -16.62 1.96
C TYR A 382 -4.75 -17.03 1.17
N MET A 383 -3.73 -16.16 1.12
CA MET A 383 -2.47 -16.47 0.44
C MET A 383 -1.80 -17.72 1.01
N MET A 384 -1.78 -17.87 2.34
CA MET A 384 -1.22 -19.05 3.00
C MET A 384 -2.08 -20.31 2.85
N SER A 385 -3.41 -20.19 2.84
CA SER A 385 -4.30 -21.36 2.71
C SER A 385 -4.08 -22.16 1.42
N LYS A 386 -3.57 -21.53 0.36
CA LYS A 386 -3.24 -22.17 -0.92
C LYS A 386 -1.93 -22.95 -0.91
N THR A 387 -1.10 -22.74 0.12
CA THR A 387 0.20 -23.39 0.25
C THR A 387 0.18 -24.53 1.25
N LEU A 388 -0.99 -24.90 1.79
CA LEU A 388 -1.06 -25.89 2.85
C LEU A 388 -0.76 -27.32 2.38
N ILE A 389 0.01 -28.03 3.18
CA ILE A 389 0.27 -29.48 3.09
C ILE A 389 -0.04 -30.14 4.43
N HIS A 390 -0.31 -31.44 4.41
CA HIS A 390 -0.55 -32.21 5.62
C HIS A 390 0.70 -32.21 6.50
N ASN A 391 0.53 -31.95 7.79
CA ASN A 391 1.62 -32.00 8.75
C ASN A 391 2.02 -33.44 9.04
N THR A 392 3.32 -33.69 9.19
CA THR A 392 3.86 -35.04 9.40
C THR A 392 4.48 -35.21 10.79
N LEU A 393 4.31 -34.23 11.68
CA LEU A 393 4.82 -34.28 13.04
C LEU A 393 4.00 -35.31 13.85
N HIS A 394 4.65 -36.05 14.75
CA HIS A 394 3.98 -37.03 15.62
C HIS A 394 3.41 -38.20 14.82
N ASP A 395 2.23 -38.71 15.20
CA ASP A 395 1.59 -39.86 14.54
C ASP A 395 0.87 -39.38 13.26
N PRO A 396 1.42 -39.62 12.04
CA PRO A 396 0.87 -39.03 10.81
C PRO A 396 -0.51 -39.58 10.46
N ASP A 397 -0.87 -40.77 10.94
CA ASP A 397 -2.17 -41.40 10.69
C ASP A 397 -3.29 -40.78 11.54
N LYS A 398 -2.94 -40.10 12.63
CA LYS A 398 -3.89 -39.42 13.53
C LYS A 398 -3.77 -37.91 13.51
N ASN A 399 -2.66 -37.38 13.00
CA ASN A 399 -2.47 -35.96 12.75
C ASN A 399 -3.41 -35.55 11.61
N PHE A 400 -4.16 -34.46 11.78
CA PHE A 400 -4.98 -33.84 10.73
C PHE A 400 -4.67 -32.34 10.57
N HIS A 401 -3.59 -31.88 11.19
CA HIS A 401 -3.10 -30.51 11.10
C HIS A 401 -2.49 -30.24 9.72
N TYR A 402 -2.66 -29.01 9.23
CA TYR A 402 -2.09 -28.55 7.97
C TYR A 402 -1.16 -27.38 8.21
N VAL A 403 -0.04 -27.36 7.50
CA VAL A 403 0.99 -26.33 7.60
C VAL A 403 1.38 -25.80 6.24
N VAL A 404 1.95 -24.60 6.19
CA VAL A 404 2.47 -24.01 4.96
C VAL A 404 3.62 -24.85 4.40
N ASP A 405 3.54 -25.12 3.09
CA ASP A 405 4.58 -25.76 2.32
C ASP A 405 5.64 -24.73 1.92
N CYS A 406 6.79 -24.81 2.59
CA CYS A 406 7.93 -23.93 2.35
C CYS A 406 8.55 -24.13 0.97
N GLU A 407 8.14 -25.15 0.20
CA GLU A 407 8.59 -25.34 -1.18
C GLU A 407 7.80 -24.55 -2.21
N ARG A 408 6.62 -24.03 -1.85
CA ARG A 408 5.77 -23.25 -2.75
C ARG A 408 6.40 -21.92 -3.11
N HIS A 409 6.16 -21.48 -4.34
CA HIS A 409 6.66 -20.20 -4.88
C HIS A 409 6.40 -19.02 -3.93
N VAL A 410 5.18 -18.90 -3.41
CA VAL A 410 4.79 -17.86 -2.44
C VAL A 410 5.72 -17.81 -1.22
N MET A 411 6.13 -18.98 -0.71
CA MET A 411 7.00 -19.10 0.46
C MET A 411 8.46 -18.87 0.10
N LYS A 412 8.95 -19.54 -0.97
CA LYS A 412 10.35 -19.46 -1.42
C LYS A 412 10.75 -18.06 -1.88
N GLU A 413 9.86 -17.36 -2.59
CA GLU A 413 10.12 -16.04 -3.18
C GLU A 413 9.57 -14.88 -2.33
N HIS A 414 9.14 -15.17 -1.08
CA HIS A 414 8.68 -14.16 -0.12
C HIS A 414 7.53 -13.26 -0.64
N CYS A 415 6.64 -13.78 -1.49
CA CYS A 415 5.53 -13.01 -2.07
C CYS A 415 4.59 -12.39 -1.02
N TYR A 416 4.54 -12.94 0.20
CA TYR A 416 3.73 -12.45 1.31
C TYR A 416 4.34 -11.27 2.06
N TRP A 417 5.65 -11.03 1.90
CA TRP A 417 6.40 -10.05 2.68
C TRP A 417 5.83 -8.63 2.63
N PRO A 418 5.36 -8.09 1.47
CA PRO A 418 4.75 -6.76 1.43
C PRO A 418 3.56 -6.62 2.38
N LEU A 419 2.70 -7.63 2.44
CA LEU A 419 1.50 -7.60 3.27
C LEU A 419 1.84 -7.66 4.77
N VAL A 420 2.84 -8.46 5.12
CA VAL A 420 3.35 -8.55 6.50
C VAL A 420 4.03 -7.25 6.91
N SER A 421 4.83 -6.65 6.02
CA SER A 421 5.49 -5.36 6.24
C SER A 421 4.46 -4.25 6.51
N ASP A 422 3.39 -4.21 5.70
CA ASP A 422 2.30 -3.24 5.86
C ASP A 422 1.54 -3.44 7.17
N LEU A 423 1.21 -4.68 7.53
CA LEU A 423 0.59 -5.01 8.81
C LEU A 423 1.47 -4.54 9.98
N ASN A 424 2.77 -4.81 9.94
CA ASN A 424 3.72 -4.37 10.96
C ASN A 424 3.82 -2.85 11.04
N ASN A 425 3.81 -2.14 9.90
CA ASN A 425 3.80 -0.68 9.87
C ASN A 425 2.56 -0.12 10.57
N VAL A 426 1.39 -0.68 10.28
CA VAL A 426 0.11 -0.27 10.88
C VAL A 426 0.05 -0.62 12.39
N LEU A 427 0.51 -1.80 12.79
CA LEU A 427 0.58 -2.22 14.20
C LEU A 427 1.63 -1.46 15.02
N SER A 428 2.55 -0.75 14.37
CA SER A 428 3.49 0.14 15.06
C SER A 428 2.78 1.33 15.73
N HIS A 429 1.56 1.66 15.31
CA HIS A 429 0.73 2.70 15.91
C HIS A 429 -0.09 2.15 17.08
N LYS A 430 0.07 2.73 18.27
CA LYS A 430 -0.58 2.24 19.50
C LYS A 430 -2.10 2.13 19.41
N PRO A 431 -2.85 3.13 18.88
CA PRO A 431 -4.31 3.02 18.78
C PRO A 431 -4.76 1.83 17.94
N ILE A 432 -4.01 1.51 16.89
CA ILE A 432 -4.34 0.42 15.96
C ILE A 432 -3.99 -0.93 16.57
N ALA A 433 -2.84 -1.07 17.23
CA ALA A 433 -2.51 -2.28 17.99
C ALA A 433 -3.54 -2.60 19.08
N VAL A 434 -4.05 -1.56 19.77
CA VAL A 434 -5.16 -1.71 20.72
C VAL A 434 -6.43 -2.18 20.01
N ARG A 435 -6.77 -1.62 18.83
CA ARG A 435 -7.92 -2.06 18.04
C ARG A 435 -7.83 -3.54 17.68
N PHE A 436 -6.65 -3.99 17.27
CA PHE A 436 -6.36 -5.39 16.95
C PHE A 436 -6.61 -6.32 18.15
N MET A 437 -6.02 -6.03 19.32
CA MET A 437 -6.16 -6.88 20.52
C MET A 437 -7.54 -6.78 21.20
N SER A 438 -8.33 -5.78 20.83
CA SER A 438 -9.69 -5.57 21.37
C SER A 438 -10.78 -6.25 20.54
N ASP A 439 -10.44 -6.81 19.39
CA ASP A 439 -11.39 -7.38 18.43
C ASP A 439 -11.27 -8.91 18.46
N ASP A 440 -12.34 -9.60 18.85
CA ASP A 440 -12.35 -11.07 18.99
C ASP A 440 -12.15 -11.76 17.64
N THR A 441 -12.78 -11.26 16.58
CA THR A 441 -12.71 -11.86 15.25
C THR A 441 -11.30 -11.68 14.64
N LEU A 442 -10.65 -10.54 14.86
CA LEU A 442 -9.25 -10.37 14.45
C LEU A 442 -8.32 -11.33 15.18
N LEU A 443 -8.48 -11.52 16.49
CA LEU A 443 -7.64 -12.44 17.24
C LEU A 443 -7.84 -13.89 16.78
N GLU A 444 -9.09 -14.31 16.57
CA GLU A 444 -9.41 -15.64 16.03
C GLU A 444 -8.76 -15.86 14.66
N MET A 445 -8.98 -14.96 13.69
CA MET A 445 -8.36 -15.06 12.37
C MET A 445 -6.84 -15.01 12.42
N TRP A 446 -6.27 -14.24 13.35
CA TRP A 446 -4.81 -14.14 13.51
C TRP A 446 -4.21 -15.44 14.03
N PHE A 447 -4.83 -16.07 15.03
CA PHE A 447 -4.34 -17.33 15.54
C PHE A 447 -4.58 -18.49 14.58
N ASP A 448 -5.67 -18.49 13.81
CA ASP A 448 -5.84 -19.40 12.67
C ASP A 448 -4.69 -19.26 11.65
N PHE A 449 -4.33 -18.03 11.33
CA PHE A 449 -3.21 -17.75 10.43
C PHE A 449 -1.89 -18.26 11.01
N LEU A 450 -1.59 -17.98 12.29
CA LEU A 450 -0.38 -18.46 12.96
C LEU A 450 -0.32 -20.00 13.06
N SER A 451 -1.46 -20.67 13.21
CA SER A 451 -1.56 -22.12 13.25
C SER A 451 -1.05 -22.77 11.96
N MET A 452 -1.17 -22.11 10.81
CA MET A 452 -0.60 -22.59 9.53
C MET A 452 0.93 -22.68 9.55
N PHE A 453 1.61 -21.96 10.44
CA PHE A 453 3.06 -22.00 10.62
C PHE A 453 3.48 -22.88 11.82
N GLN A 454 2.53 -23.30 12.65
CA GLN A 454 2.79 -24.09 13.85
C GLN A 454 3.14 -25.54 13.48
N GLY A 455 4.41 -25.89 13.64
CA GLY A 455 4.96 -27.20 13.29
C GLY A 455 5.34 -27.36 11.83
N MET A 456 5.51 -26.26 11.08
CA MET A 456 5.93 -26.30 9.66
C MET A 456 7.37 -26.79 9.48
N ASN A 457 7.75 -27.13 8.24
CA ASN A 457 9.10 -27.57 7.87
C ASN A 457 9.67 -28.66 8.81
N VAL A 458 8.94 -29.77 8.91
CA VAL A 458 9.32 -30.94 9.74
C VAL A 458 10.60 -31.54 9.18
N ASN A 459 11.59 -31.72 10.05
CA ASN A 459 12.88 -32.31 9.75
C ASN A 459 12.88 -33.76 10.19
N GLN A 460 13.40 -34.63 9.33
CA GLN A 460 13.60 -36.03 9.62
C GLN A 460 15.08 -36.30 9.92
N ARG A 461 15.34 -37.02 11.00
CA ARG A 461 16.69 -37.39 11.42
C ARG A 461 17.23 -38.51 10.53
N GLU A 462 18.27 -38.19 9.76
CA GLU A 462 19.01 -39.18 8.97
C GLU A 462 19.99 -39.98 9.84
N LEU A 463 19.88 -41.31 9.78
CA LEU A 463 20.70 -42.23 10.60
C LEU A 463 21.76 -43.00 9.78
N ASN A 464 21.62 -43.03 8.45
CA ASN A 464 22.42 -43.91 7.58
C ASN A 464 23.38 -43.14 6.67
N GLU A 465 22.89 -42.11 5.96
CA GLU A 465 23.68 -41.33 5.01
C GLU A 465 23.98 -39.93 5.54
N HIS A 466 25.12 -39.39 5.16
CA HIS A 466 25.46 -38.00 5.48
C HIS A 466 24.68 -37.05 4.58
N VAL A 467 24.00 -36.08 5.19
CA VAL A 467 23.32 -35.00 4.45
C VAL A 467 24.37 -33.98 3.99
N GLU A 468 24.73 -34.02 2.71
CA GLU A 468 25.77 -33.14 2.13
C GLU A 468 25.33 -31.68 1.99
N TYR A 469 24.03 -31.44 1.78
CA TYR A 469 23.46 -30.11 1.55
C TYR A 469 22.19 -29.90 2.37
N GLU A 470 22.07 -28.72 2.97
CA GLU A 470 20.84 -28.30 3.66
C GLU A 470 19.71 -28.05 2.66
N SER A 471 18.47 -28.30 3.08
CA SER A 471 17.30 -27.99 2.25
C SER A 471 17.15 -26.48 2.07
N ASN A 472 16.85 -26.06 0.84
CA ASN A 472 16.52 -24.66 0.53
C ASN A 472 15.24 -24.17 1.24
N THR A 473 14.46 -25.06 1.87
CA THR A 473 13.25 -24.70 2.64
C THR A 473 13.57 -24.03 3.98
N TYR A 474 14.79 -24.19 4.51
CA TYR A 474 15.19 -23.61 5.80
C TYR A 474 15.07 -22.09 5.80
N TYR A 475 15.64 -21.43 4.78
CA TYR A 475 15.60 -19.99 4.66
C TYR A 475 14.15 -19.47 4.60
N ALA A 476 13.30 -20.10 3.78
CA ALA A 476 11.90 -19.74 3.66
C ALA A 476 11.15 -19.92 5.00
N ALA A 477 11.34 -21.04 5.69
CA ALA A 477 10.66 -21.34 6.95
C ALA A 477 11.07 -20.38 8.09
N PHE A 478 12.38 -20.16 8.28
CA PHE A 478 12.87 -19.23 9.32
C PHE A 478 12.46 -17.79 9.04
N SER A 479 12.54 -17.36 7.78
CA SER A 479 12.12 -16.00 7.41
C SER A 479 10.62 -15.82 7.58
N ALA A 480 9.81 -16.80 7.17
CA ALA A 480 8.36 -16.75 7.34
C ALA A 480 7.96 -16.64 8.82
N GLU A 481 8.55 -17.44 9.70
CA GLU A 481 8.25 -17.33 11.13
C GLU A 481 8.71 -15.99 11.72
N LEU A 482 9.91 -15.53 11.34
CA LEU A 482 10.43 -14.26 11.82
C LEU A 482 9.54 -13.09 11.39
N GLU A 483 9.19 -13.05 10.11
CA GLU A 483 8.49 -11.94 9.48
C GLU A 483 6.99 -11.98 9.77
N ALA A 484 6.33 -13.09 9.44
CA ALA A 484 4.88 -13.20 9.50
C ALA A 484 4.34 -13.45 10.92
N SER A 485 5.18 -13.91 11.85
CA SER A 485 4.77 -14.21 13.23
C SER A 485 5.49 -13.35 14.25
N ALA A 486 6.83 -13.39 14.32
CA ALA A 486 7.56 -12.76 15.41
C ALA A 486 7.55 -11.23 15.35
N TYR A 487 7.68 -10.60 14.18
CA TYR A 487 7.60 -9.14 14.08
C TYR A 487 6.23 -8.57 14.50
N PRO A 488 5.07 -9.09 14.05
CA PRO A 488 3.77 -8.65 14.53
C PRO A 488 3.61 -8.84 16.04
N MET A 489 4.11 -9.96 16.58
CA MET A 489 4.10 -10.23 18.02
C MET A 489 4.79 -9.10 18.79
N TRP A 490 6.00 -8.74 18.37
CA TRP A 490 6.78 -7.69 19.01
C TRP A 490 6.17 -6.31 18.81
N ALA A 491 5.58 -6.03 17.64
CA ALA A 491 4.85 -4.80 17.39
C ALA A 491 3.72 -4.62 18.42
N LEU A 492 2.90 -5.65 18.63
CA LEU A 492 1.83 -5.64 19.63
C LEU A 492 2.37 -5.48 21.06
N VAL A 493 3.34 -6.31 21.45
CA VAL A 493 3.92 -6.31 22.81
C VAL A 493 4.58 -4.98 23.17
N SER A 494 5.17 -4.29 22.19
CA SER A 494 5.86 -3.01 22.41
C SER A 494 4.98 -1.91 23.01
N HIS A 495 3.65 -2.03 22.85
CA HIS A 495 2.64 -1.10 23.36
C HIS A 495 2.11 -1.43 24.76
N LEU A 496 2.40 -2.63 25.27
CA LEU A 496 1.82 -3.20 26.50
C LEU A 496 2.67 -2.90 27.75
N ARG A 497 3.00 -1.62 28.00
CA ARG A 497 4.08 -1.25 28.93
C ARG A 497 3.70 -1.15 30.42
N GLY A 498 2.42 -1.21 30.77
CA GLY A 498 1.97 -1.03 32.14
C GLY A 498 0.69 -1.81 32.51
N PRO A 499 0.30 -1.81 33.80
CA PRO A 499 -0.85 -2.57 34.32
C PRO A 499 -2.17 -2.25 33.62
N GLU A 500 -2.35 -1.04 33.12
CA GLU A 500 -3.55 -0.61 32.37
C GLU A 500 -3.81 -1.42 31.09
N SER A 501 -2.77 -2.09 30.58
CA SER A 501 -2.82 -2.87 29.34
C SER A 501 -2.95 -4.38 29.57
N VAL A 502 -3.03 -4.84 30.83
CA VAL A 502 -3.08 -6.27 31.17
C VAL A 502 -4.31 -6.97 30.59
N ALA A 503 -5.42 -6.26 30.43
CA ALA A 503 -6.65 -6.80 29.86
C ALA A 503 -6.44 -7.27 28.41
N PHE A 504 -5.69 -6.51 27.60
CA PHE A 504 -5.35 -6.90 26.22
C PHE A 504 -4.45 -8.13 26.20
N THR A 505 -3.44 -8.18 27.07
CA THR A 505 -2.56 -9.35 27.19
C THR A 505 -3.33 -10.61 27.55
N ARG A 506 -4.27 -10.53 28.50
CA ARG A 506 -5.11 -11.67 28.89
C ARG A 506 -5.99 -12.16 27.75
N ARG A 507 -6.54 -11.25 26.95
CA ARG A 507 -7.30 -11.60 25.73
C ARG A 507 -6.42 -12.36 24.74
N VAL A 508 -5.26 -11.80 24.38
CA VAL A 508 -4.31 -12.46 23.46
C VAL A 508 -3.91 -13.85 23.98
N LEU A 509 -3.59 -13.97 25.28
CA LEU A 509 -3.25 -15.26 25.89
C LEU A 509 -4.42 -16.27 25.82
N SER A 510 -5.65 -15.82 26.04
CA SER A 510 -6.83 -16.68 25.96
C SER A 510 -7.01 -17.27 24.56
N PHE A 511 -6.97 -16.45 23.51
CA PHE A 511 -7.10 -16.93 22.13
C PHE A 511 -5.90 -17.77 21.70
N CYS A 512 -4.68 -17.39 22.11
CA CYS A 512 -3.49 -18.19 21.87
C CYS A 512 -3.59 -19.57 22.51
N LEU A 513 -4.18 -19.67 23.70
CA LEU A 513 -4.35 -20.92 24.42
C LEU A 513 -5.38 -21.81 23.72
N THR A 514 -6.50 -21.25 23.25
CA THR A 514 -7.47 -21.99 22.42
C THR A 514 -6.79 -22.58 21.19
N ALA A 515 -6.04 -21.76 20.42
CA ALA A 515 -5.34 -22.24 19.24
C ALA A 515 -4.26 -23.30 19.55
N LEU A 516 -3.58 -23.18 20.70
CA LEU A 516 -2.65 -24.21 21.17
C LEU A 516 -3.37 -25.52 21.51
N GLN A 517 -4.54 -25.46 22.15
CA GLN A 517 -5.34 -26.65 22.45
C GLN A 517 -5.79 -27.33 21.17
N ASP A 518 -6.36 -26.57 20.23
CA ASP A 518 -6.79 -27.09 18.93
C ASP A 518 -5.63 -27.73 18.17
N TRP A 519 -4.43 -27.14 18.24
CA TRP A 519 -3.23 -27.70 17.62
C TRP A 519 -2.74 -28.99 18.31
N LEU A 520 -2.79 -29.06 19.66
CA LEU A 520 -2.45 -30.29 20.40
C LEU A 520 -3.39 -31.43 20.03
N ASP A 521 -4.69 -31.13 19.92
CA ASP A 521 -5.71 -32.10 19.50
C ASP A 521 -5.50 -32.51 18.03
N ALA A 522 -5.20 -31.56 17.14
CA ALA A 522 -4.97 -31.81 15.72
C ALA A 522 -3.72 -32.64 15.42
N THR A 523 -2.67 -32.50 16.22
CA THR A 523 -1.43 -33.29 16.10
C THR A 523 -1.43 -34.55 16.95
N HIS A 524 -2.54 -34.85 17.63
CA HIS A 524 -2.71 -35.99 18.53
C HIS A 524 -1.66 -36.05 19.67
N LEU A 525 -1.21 -34.89 20.15
CA LEU A 525 -0.26 -34.79 21.25
C LEU A 525 -0.99 -34.88 22.60
N THR A 526 -1.34 -36.08 23.01
CA THR A 526 -2.18 -36.33 24.21
C THR A 526 -1.39 -36.60 25.49
N HIS A 527 -0.11 -36.97 25.37
CA HIS A 527 0.76 -37.28 26.49
C HIS A 527 2.14 -36.62 26.34
N PRO A 528 2.82 -36.26 27.45
CA PRO A 528 4.14 -35.63 27.36
C PRO A 528 5.23 -36.57 26.84
N ASP A 529 5.04 -37.88 27.02
CA ASP A 529 5.95 -38.93 26.55
C ASP A 529 5.50 -39.42 25.16
N VAL A 530 6.13 -38.90 24.09
CA VAL A 530 5.86 -39.32 22.72
C VAL A 530 7.08 -40.03 22.13
N SER A 531 6.84 -41.24 21.60
CA SER A 531 7.81 -42.11 20.92
C SER A 531 8.12 -41.66 19.48
N ASP A 532 8.36 -40.38 19.27
CA ASP A 532 8.73 -39.81 17.96
C ASP A 532 9.98 -38.95 18.13
N SER A 533 11.13 -39.65 18.13
CA SER A 533 12.46 -39.06 18.32
C SER A 533 13.17 -38.74 17.00
N LEU A 534 12.55 -39.09 15.87
CA LEU A 534 13.16 -38.95 14.55
C LEU A 534 12.63 -37.75 13.77
N GLN A 535 11.49 -37.16 14.16
CA GLN A 535 10.95 -35.97 13.52
C GLN A 535 10.93 -34.78 14.46
N VAL A 536 11.26 -33.60 13.93
CA VAL A 536 11.24 -32.35 14.70
C VAL A 536 10.93 -31.15 13.82
N SER A 537 10.12 -30.22 14.31
CA SER A 537 10.03 -28.87 13.74
C SER A 537 10.74 -27.86 14.65
N PHE A 538 11.30 -26.80 14.08
CA PHE A 538 11.85 -25.67 14.83
C PHE A 538 10.85 -24.51 14.99
N HIS A 539 9.68 -24.65 14.36
CA HIS A 539 8.77 -23.55 14.09
C HIS A 539 7.50 -23.65 14.94
N PHE A 540 7.52 -23.02 16.12
CA PHE A 540 6.43 -22.97 17.08
C PHE A 540 5.98 -21.54 17.42
N PRO A 541 5.39 -20.80 16.45
CA PRO A 541 4.91 -19.45 16.66
C PRO A 541 3.90 -19.33 17.81
N LEU A 542 2.94 -20.26 17.94
CA LEU A 542 1.93 -20.20 19.02
C LEU A 542 2.58 -20.31 20.41
N HIS A 543 3.55 -21.20 20.56
CA HIS A 543 4.29 -21.35 21.82
C HIS A 543 5.08 -20.07 22.16
N ARG A 544 5.69 -19.44 21.14
CA ARG A 544 6.43 -18.18 21.30
C ARG A 544 5.49 -17.04 21.69
N TYR A 545 4.32 -16.93 21.06
CA TYR A 545 3.28 -15.96 21.44
C TYR A 545 2.88 -16.13 22.91
N PHE A 546 2.51 -17.35 23.30
CA PHE A 546 2.10 -17.64 24.67
C PHE A 546 3.18 -17.27 25.68
N ALA A 547 4.43 -17.71 25.44
CA ALA A 547 5.55 -17.42 26.33
C ALA A 547 5.87 -15.92 26.44
N VAL A 548 5.87 -15.19 25.33
CA VAL A 548 6.21 -13.76 25.32
C VAL A 548 5.11 -12.93 26.00
N PHE A 549 3.84 -13.15 25.67
CA PHE A 549 2.74 -12.42 26.30
C PHE A 549 2.59 -12.75 27.79
N MET A 550 2.82 -14.01 28.20
CA MET A 550 2.84 -14.38 29.62
C MET A 550 3.98 -13.68 30.36
N CYS A 551 5.18 -13.69 29.77
CA CYS A 551 6.34 -12.97 30.32
C CYS A 551 6.07 -11.47 30.46
N GLN A 552 5.43 -10.86 29.46
CA GLN A 552 5.03 -9.46 29.50
C GLN A 552 4.04 -9.17 30.63
N ALA A 553 3.00 -10.00 30.77
CA ALA A 553 1.99 -9.86 31.82
C ALA A 553 2.59 -9.87 33.22
N VAL A 554 3.47 -10.84 33.49
CA VAL A 554 4.10 -11.01 34.80
C VAL A 554 5.14 -9.94 35.06
N ARG A 555 6.05 -9.67 34.12
CA ARG A 555 7.20 -8.78 34.36
C ARG A 555 6.86 -7.30 34.28
N ARG A 556 5.81 -6.91 33.53
CA ARG A 556 5.52 -5.50 33.22
C ARG A 556 4.12 -5.04 33.64
N GLN A 557 3.17 -5.95 33.81
CA GLN A 557 1.75 -5.57 33.99
C GLN A 557 1.16 -6.02 35.33
N GLY A 558 1.94 -6.72 36.18
CA GLY A 558 1.55 -7.09 37.54
C GLY A 558 0.61 -8.29 37.65
N ALA A 559 0.39 -9.05 36.57
CA ALA A 559 -0.33 -10.31 36.64
C ALA A 559 0.51 -11.37 37.36
N THR A 560 -0.13 -12.28 38.10
CA THR A 560 0.58 -13.42 38.68
C THR A 560 0.58 -14.60 37.72
N LEU A 561 1.59 -15.48 37.82
CA LEU A 561 1.68 -16.66 36.96
C LEU A 561 0.46 -17.57 37.14
N ASN A 562 0.01 -17.77 38.38
CA ASN A 562 -1.16 -18.59 38.71
C ASN A 562 -2.46 -18.12 38.03
N GLU A 563 -2.58 -16.83 37.72
CA GLU A 563 -3.75 -16.28 37.02
C GLU A 563 -3.72 -16.52 35.50
N LEU A 564 -2.59 -16.97 34.94
CA LEU A 564 -2.35 -17.06 33.51
C LEU A 564 -2.04 -18.48 33.04
N LEU A 565 -1.68 -19.38 33.96
CA LEU A 565 -1.37 -20.77 33.62
C LEU A 565 -2.62 -21.50 33.13
N PRO A 566 -2.49 -22.35 32.11
CA PRO A 566 -3.57 -23.22 31.68
C PRO A 566 -3.74 -24.41 32.66
N PRO A 567 -4.76 -25.25 32.46
CA PRO A 567 -4.89 -26.52 33.17
C PRO A 567 -3.58 -27.34 33.16
N THR A 568 -3.31 -28.06 34.25
CA THR A 568 -2.01 -28.71 34.51
C THR A 568 -1.62 -29.75 33.47
N ASP A 569 -2.60 -30.51 32.98
CA ASP A 569 -2.46 -31.46 31.88
C ASP A 569 -1.98 -30.78 30.60
N MET A 570 -2.65 -29.70 30.18
CA MET A 570 -2.24 -28.92 29.02
C MET A 570 -0.87 -28.26 29.24
N LEU A 571 -0.62 -27.70 30.42
CA LEU A 571 0.66 -27.07 30.76
C LEU A 571 1.84 -28.04 30.58
N HIS A 572 1.69 -29.29 31.03
CA HIS A 572 2.73 -30.30 30.85
C HIS A 572 3.03 -30.56 29.37
N LEU A 573 2.00 -30.63 28.51
CA LEU A 573 2.19 -30.81 27.07
C LEU A 573 2.93 -29.61 26.45
N LEU A 574 2.50 -28.38 26.77
CA LEU A 574 3.12 -27.16 26.27
C LEU A 574 4.58 -26.98 26.70
N MET A 575 4.93 -27.46 27.91
CA MET A 575 6.31 -27.41 28.41
C MET A 575 7.18 -28.50 27.78
N MET A 576 6.66 -29.71 27.65
CA MET A 576 7.43 -30.86 27.17
C MET A 576 7.64 -30.82 25.66
N HIS A 577 6.68 -30.31 24.91
CA HIS A 577 6.73 -30.31 23.45
C HIS A 577 7.98 -29.58 22.88
N PRO A 578 8.29 -28.31 23.23
CA PRO A 578 9.50 -27.65 22.75
C PRO A 578 10.81 -28.28 23.23
N LEU A 579 10.80 -28.94 24.40
CA LEU A 579 11.99 -29.63 24.92
C LEU A 579 12.39 -30.84 24.07
N ARG A 580 11.45 -31.43 23.32
CA ARG A 580 11.74 -32.51 22.37
C ARG A 580 12.75 -32.10 21.31
N VAL A 581 12.73 -30.83 20.90
CA VAL A 581 13.75 -30.28 19.97
C VAL A 581 15.15 -30.45 20.53
N GLN A 582 15.34 -30.19 21.82
CA GLN A 582 16.65 -30.33 22.46
C GLN A 582 17.06 -31.80 22.51
N VAL A 583 16.14 -32.71 22.87
CA VAL A 583 16.41 -34.16 22.93
C VAL A 583 16.69 -34.77 21.55
N SER A 584 16.13 -34.22 20.47
CA SER A 584 16.41 -34.71 19.11
C SER A 584 17.75 -34.22 18.54
N ILE A 585 18.31 -33.13 19.10
CA ILE A 585 19.59 -32.54 18.69
C ILE A 585 20.78 -33.15 19.45
N PHE A 586 20.56 -33.61 20.68
CA PHE A 586 21.56 -34.27 21.54
C PHE A 586 21.43 -35.79 21.49
#